data_AF-A0AAJ1PXZ7-F1
#
_entry.id   AF-A0AAJ1PXZ7-F1
#
_cell.length_a   1.000
_cell.length_b   1.000
_cell.length_c   1.000
_cell.angle_alpha   90.00
_cell.angle_beta   90.00
_cell.angle_gamma   90.00
#
_symmetry.space_group_name_H-M   'P 1'
#
loop_
_entity.id
_entity.type
_entity.pdbx_description
1 polymer ?
#
loop_
_entity_poly.entity_id
_entity_poly.type
_entity_poly.pdbx_seq_one_letter_code
_entity_poly.pdbx_strand_id
1 'polypeptide(L)' 'MPKYKTPLQDPYTFQWNNPRLMTPEECRESERVTGMPSPVTGPERDWVIAQAIRAYREGKPRDTTELTLEYRRLKAEGKL' A
#
# COMPACT_ATOMS: atom_id res chain seq x y z
N MET A 1 16.03 -38.06 -3.36
CA MET A 1 15.92 -36.97 -2.36
C MET A 1 16.37 -35.68 -3.02
N PRO A 2 15.51 -34.67 -3.23
CA PRO A 2 15.98 -33.41 -3.78
C PRO A 2 16.59 -32.56 -2.67
N LYS A 3 17.87 -32.21 -2.84
CA LYS A 3 18.61 -31.26 -2.00
C LYS A 3 18.24 -29.84 -2.40
N TYR A 4 17.24 -29.25 -1.75
CA TYR A 4 17.10 -27.79 -1.74
C TYR A 4 17.63 -27.27 -0.40
N LYS A 5 18.94 -27.02 -0.33
CA LYS A 5 19.51 -26.14 0.68
C LYS A 5 19.47 -24.72 0.14
N THR A 6 18.30 -24.10 0.16
CA THR A 6 18.26 -22.64 0.27
C THR A 6 18.54 -22.31 1.73
N PRO A 7 19.62 -21.57 2.06
CA PRO A 7 19.79 -21.10 3.42
C PRO A 7 18.59 -20.20 3.74
N LEU A 8 17.88 -20.51 4.84
CA LEU A 8 16.91 -19.61 5.44
C LEU A 8 17.62 -18.28 5.64
N GLN A 9 17.26 -17.31 4.80
CA GLN A 9 17.85 -15.99 4.80
C GLN A 9 17.54 -15.36 6.17
N ASP A 10 18.59 -14.97 6.90
CA ASP A 10 18.47 -14.45 8.25
C ASP A 10 17.57 -13.19 8.24
N PRO A 11 16.41 -13.20 8.91
CA PRO A 11 15.49 -12.07 8.92
C PRO A 11 16.12 -10.80 9.52
N TYR A 12 17.21 -10.93 10.27
CA TYR A 12 17.94 -9.82 10.89
C TYR A 12 18.88 -9.09 9.90
N THR A 13 19.20 -9.71 8.76
CA THR A 13 19.97 -9.08 7.67
C THR A 13 19.10 -8.67 6.49
N PHE A 14 17.79 -8.95 6.56
CA PHE A 14 16.83 -8.52 5.56
C PHE A 14 16.63 -7.01 5.67
N GLN A 15 17.47 -6.26 4.97
CA GLN A 15 17.21 -4.87 4.69
C GLN A 15 16.06 -4.83 3.69
N TRP A 16 14.88 -4.37 4.11
CA TRP A 16 13.90 -3.84 3.19
C TRP A 16 14.59 -2.70 2.45
N ASN A 17 15.15 -2.98 1.27
CA ASN A 17 15.47 -1.94 0.30
C ASN A 17 14.18 -1.18 0.12
N ASN A 18 14.11 0.03 0.69
CA ASN A 18 12.94 0.88 0.63
C ASN A 18 12.59 1.01 -0.85
N PRO A 19 11.53 0.34 -1.35
CA PRO A 19 11.33 0.25 -2.77
C PRO A 19 11.04 1.67 -3.21
N ARG A 20 11.90 2.19 -4.10
CA ARG A 20 11.64 3.43 -4.80
C ARG A 20 10.17 3.40 -5.24
N LEU A 21 9.39 4.38 -4.79
CA LEU A 21 7.98 4.49 -5.18
C LEU A 21 7.94 4.49 -6.71
N MET A 22 7.30 3.47 -7.28
CA MET A 22 7.16 3.34 -8.73
C MET A 22 6.43 4.57 -9.25
N THR A 23 6.87 5.09 -10.40
CA THR A 23 6.16 6.17 -11.08
C THR A 23 4.82 5.65 -11.61
N PRO A 24 3.84 6.54 -11.86
CA PRO A 24 2.55 6.15 -12.44
C PRO A 24 2.70 5.37 -13.77
N GLU A 25 3.73 5.69 -14.56
CA GLU A 25 4.06 5.00 -15.81
C GLU A 25 4.58 3.59 -15.57
N GLU A 26 5.50 3.42 -14.61
CA GLU A 26 6.03 2.11 -14.18
C GLU A 26 4.91 1.23 -13.59
N CYS A 27 3.95 1.85 -12.88
CA CYS A 27 2.76 1.17 -12.38
C CYS A 27 1.88 0.64 -13.51
N ARG A 28 1.59 1.44 -14.55
CA ARG A 28 0.78 1.01 -15.71
C ARG A 28 1.48 -0.07 -16.53
N GLU A 29 2.80 0.00 -16.65
CA GLU A 29 3.58 -1.02 -17.35
C GLU A 29 3.61 -2.34 -16.57
N SER A 30 3.82 -2.26 -15.25
CA SER A 30 3.69 -3.41 -14.34
C SER A 30 2.30 -4.05 -14.41
N GLU A 31 1.22 -3.26 -14.47
CA GLU A 31 -0.15 -3.76 -14.67
C GLU A 31 -0.32 -4.55 -15.95
N ARG A 32 0.22 -4.05 -17.06
CA ARG A 32 0.17 -4.74 -18.36
C ARG A 32 0.96 -6.03 -18.35
N VAL A 33 2.12 -6.06 -17.71
CA VAL A 33 3.03 -7.21 -17.72
C VAL A 33 2.58 -8.29 -16.74
N THR A 34 2.11 -7.90 -15.55
CA THR A 34 1.76 -8.84 -14.48
C THR A 34 0.28 -9.21 -14.46
N GLY A 35 -0.58 -8.42 -15.13
CA GLY A 35 -2.04 -8.54 -15.05
C GLY A 35 -2.61 -8.21 -13.68
N MET A 36 -1.77 -7.84 -12.72
CA MET A 36 -2.15 -7.45 -11.38
C MET A 36 -2.30 -5.93 -11.35
N PRO A 37 -3.42 -5.39 -10.82
CA PRO A 37 -3.55 -3.95 -10.65
C PRO A 37 -2.40 -3.46 -9.79
N SER A 38 -1.58 -2.58 -10.34
CA SER A 38 -0.59 -1.85 -9.58
C SER A 38 -1.36 -1.04 -8.55
N PRO A 39 -0.83 -0.80 -7.35
CA PRO A 39 -1.45 0.12 -6.43
C PRO A 39 -1.41 1.51 -7.09
N VAL A 40 -2.45 1.84 -7.86
CA VAL A 40 -2.69 3.18 -8.36
C VAL A 40 -2.87 4.05 -7.13
N THR A 41 -1.80 4.74 -6.75
CA THR A 41 -1.76 5.75 -5.69
C THR A 41 -2.49 6.98 -6.22
N GLY A 42 -3.77 7.08 -5.86
CA GLY A 42 -4.57 8.27 -6.05
C GLY A 42 -4.77 8.98 -4.71
N PRO A 43 -5.08 10.29 -4.70
CA PRO A 43 -5.19 11.07 -3.47
C PRO A 43 -6.24 10.53 -2.49
N GLU A 44 -7.29 9.87 -2.98
CA GLU A 44 -8.27 9.15 -2.13
C GLU A 44 -7.62 7.95 -1.43
N ARG A 45 -6.91 7.10 -2.18
CA ARG A 45 -6.31 5.87 -1.66
C ARG A 45 -5.18 6.17 -0.69
N ASP A 46 -4.35 7.15 -0.99
CA ASP A 46 -3.23 7.56 -0.13
C ASP A 46 -3.73 8.14 1.19
N TRP A 47 -4.79 8.96 1.15
CA TRP A 47 -5.43 9.48 2.35
C TRP A 47 -6.03 8.36 3.20
N VAL A 48 -6.77 7.43 2.58
CA VAL A 48 -7.38 6.29 3.28
C VAL A 48 -6.33 5.41 3.94
N ILE A 49 -5.24 5.09 3.23
CA ILE A 49 -4.13 4.30 3.78
C ILE A 49 -3.48 5.03 4.97
N ALA A 50 -3.23 6.34 4.84
CA ALA A 50 -2.64 7.14 5.91
C ALA A 50 -3.52 7.14 7.18
N GLN A 51 -4.84 7.31 7.03
CA GLN A 51 -5.77 7.26 8.16
C GLN A 51 -5.88 5.86 8.75
N ALA A 52 -5.92 4.81 7.93
CA ALA A 52 -5.96 3.43 8.41
C ALA A 52 -4.70 3.08 9.24
N ILE A 53 -3.52 3.47 8.76
CA ILE A 53 -2.24 3.27 9.48
C ILE A 53 -2.25 4.03 10.81
N ARG A 54 -2.71 5.29 10.81
CA ARG A 54 -2.81 6.09 12.03
C ARG A 54 -3.74 5.43 13.05
N ALA A 55 -4.93 5.05 12.62
CA ALA A 55 -5.93 4.44 13.49
C ALA A 55 -5.45 3.10 14.07
N TYR A 56 -4.75 2.30 13.27
CA TYR A 56 -4.09 1.08 13.74
C TYR A 56 -3.04 1.35 14.83
N ARG A 57 -2.19 2.37 14.66
CA ARG A 57 -1.20 2.78 15.67
C ARG A 57 -1.84 3.29 16.96
N GLU A 58 -3.03 3.87 16.88
CA GLU A 58 -3.83 4.31 18.03
C GLU A 58 -4.62 3.15 18.69
N GLY A 59 -4.47 1.91 18.20
CA GLY A 59 -5.17 0.73 18.71
C GLY A 59 -6.66 0.67 18.33
N LYS A 60 -7.08 1.48 17.35
CA LYS A 60 -8.46 1.61 16.89
C LYS A 60 -8.50 1.40 15.38
N PRO A 61 -8.26 0.18 14.88
CA PRO A 61 -8.30 -0.08 13.45
C PRO A 61 -9.67 0.34 12.88
N ARG A 62 -9.64 1.05 11.75
CA ARG A 62 -10.84 1.50 11.05
C ARG A 62 -10.96 0.82 9.71
N ASP A 63 -12.20 0.57 9.30
CA ASP A 63 -12.50 -0.03 8.01
C ASP A 63 -12.15 0.94 6.88
N THR A 64 -11.50 0.43 5.84
CA THR A 64 -11.06 1.26 4.71
C THR A 64 -12.22 1.79 3.87
N THR A 65 -13.37 1.10 3.86
CA THR A 65 -14.60 1.56 3.19
C THR A 65 -15.19 2.77 3.90
N GLU A 66 -15.22 2.76 5.24
CA GLU A 66 -15.66 3.91 6.04
C GLU A 66 -14.76 5.13 5.81
N LEU A 67 -13.45 4.90 5.77
CA LEU A 67 -12.47 5.94 5.47
C LEU A 67 -12.62 6.47 4.05
N THR A 68 -12.93 5.63 3.06
CA THR A 68 -13.22 6.08 1.69
C THR A 68 -14.46 6.99 1.63
N LEU A 69 -15.52 6.63 2.35
CA LEU A 69 -16.72 7.48 2.44
C LEU A 69 -16.42 8.80 3.14
N GLU A 70 -15.63 8.77 4.21
CA GLU A 70 -15.19 9.95 4.94
C GLU A 70 -14.33 10.87 4.05
N TYR A 71 -13.39 10.33 3.28
CA TYR A 71 -12.60 11.09 2.30
C TYR A 71 -13.52 11.83 1.31
N ARG A 72 -14.49 11.11 0.71
CA ARG A 72 -15.41 11.71 -0.27
C ARG A 72 -16.28 12.80 0.34
N ARG A 73 -16.76 12.58 1.56
CA ARG A 73 -17.51 13.58 2.32
C ARG A 73 -16.65 14.82 2.58
N LEU A 74 -15.44 14.67 3.11
CA LEU A 74 -14.54 15.78 3.42
C LEU A 74 -14.14 16.55 2.15
N LYS A 75 -13.93 15.85 1.03
CA LYS A 75 -13.66 16.45 -0.27
C LYS A 75 -14.85 17.26 -0.79
N ALA A 76 -16.07 16.74 -0.66
CA ALA A 76 -17.29 17.47 -1.01
C ALA A 76 -17.52 18.71 -0.12
N GLU A 77 -17.10 18.64 1.14
CA GLU A 77 -17.13 19.76 2.09
C GLU A 77 -15.99 20.76 1.91
N GLY A 78 -15.03 20.51 0.99
CA GLY A 78 -13.88 21.40 0.74
C GLY A 78 -12.83 21.39 1.86
N LYS A 79 -12.78 20.33 2.66
CA LYS A 79 -11.88 20.17 3.82
C LYS A 79 -10.63 19.33 3.50
N LEU A 80 -10.49 18.90 2.25
CA LEU A 80 -9.36 18.13 1.71
C LEU A 80 -8.83 18.77 0.43
#